data_AF-A0A257SQS1-F1
#
_entry.id   AF-A0A257SQS1-F1
#
_cell.length_a   1.000
_cell.length_b   1.000
_cell.length_c   1.000
_cell.angle_alpha   90.00
_cell.angle_beta   90.00
_cell.angle_gamma   90.00
#
_symmetry.space_group_name_H-M   'P 1'
#
loop_
_entity.id
_entity.type
_entity.pdbx_description
1 polymer ?
#
loop_
_entity_poly.entity_id
_entity_poly.type
_entity_poly.pdbx_seq_one_letter_code
_entity_poly.pdbx_strand_id
1 'polypeptide(L)' 'ETLACGSNACAAVVAGIRWDELDHAVAVTLPGGTLQIEWAGLGQPVLMTGPAQVVFDGVWPLSD' A
#
# COMPACT_ATOMS: atom_id res chain seq x y z
N GLU A 1 -3.89 -6.13 -14.36
CA GLU A 1 -3.47 -5.12 -13.38
C GLU A 1 -4.67 -4.77 -12.50
N THR A 2 -4.45 -4.44 -11.22
CA THR A 2 -5.51 -3.88 -10.34
C THR A 2 -5.29 -2.37 -10.18
N LEU A 3 -6.33 -1.61 -9.80
CA LEU A 3 -6.19 -0.15 -9.67
C LEU A 3 -5.20 0.26 -8.57
N ALA A 4 -5.13 -0.52 -7.48
CA ALA A 4 -4.15 -0.33 -6.43
C ALA A 4 -3.72 -1.69 -5.88
N CYS A 5 -2.48 -1.77 -5.40
CA CYS A 5 -1.95 -2.91 -4.67
C CYS A 5 -1.01 -2.41 -3.56
N GLY A 6 -1.51 -2.39 -2.32
CA GLY A 6 -0.76 -1.84 -1.17
C GLY A 6 0.53 -2.60 -0.87
N SER A 7 0.49 -3.93 -0.89
CA SER A 7 1.67 -4.76 -0.64
C SER A 7 2.77 -4.59 -1.69
N ASN A 8 2.41 -4.45 -2.98
CA ASN A 8 3.39 -4.18 -4.03
C ASN A 8 3.97 -2.77 -3.93
N ALA A 9 3.16 -1.77 -3.57
CA ALA A 9 3.64 -0.42 -3.30
C ALA A 9 4.68 -0.41 -2.16
N CYS A 10 4.37 -1.09 -1.04
CA CYS A 10 5.32 -1.27 0.06
C CYS A 10 6.63 -1.93 -0.41
N ALA A 11 6.53 -3.04 -1.15
CA ALA A 11 7.69 -3.79 -1.61
C ALA A 11 8.58 -2.96 -2.56
N ALA A 12 7.98 -2.20 -3.47
CA ALA A 12 8.71 -1.32 -4.39
C ALA A 12 9.46 -0.21 -3.65
N VAL A 13 8.81 0.44 -2.68
CA VAL A 13 9.44 1.48 -1.85
C VAL A 13 10.58 0.92 -1.02
N VAL A 14 10.38 -0.22 -0.35
CA VAL A 14 11.45 -0.90 0.41
C VAL A 14 12.64 -1.23 -0.50
N ALA A 15 12.40 -1.72 -1.71
CA ALA A 15 13.48 -2.01 -2.66
C ALA A 15 14.26 -0.74 -3.05
N GLY A 16 13.55 0.35 -3.38
CA GLY A 16 14.19 1.62 -3.73
C GLY A 16 14.99 2.24 -2.58
N ILE A 17 14.46 2.20 -1.35
CA ILE A 17 15.19 2.65 -0.15
C ILE A 17 16.46 1.81 0.05
N ARG A 18 16.38 0.48 -0.12
CA ARG A 18 17.56 -0.40 0.01
C ARG A 18 18.62 -0.18 -1.07
N TRP A 19 18.23 0.39 -2.20
CA TRP A 19 19.12 0.76 -3.29
C TRP A 19 19.61 2.20 -3.20
N ASP A 20 19.26 2.94 -2.14
CA ASP A 20 19.60 4.36 -1.97
C ASP A 20 19.02 5.26 -3.09
N GLU A 21 17.94 4.80 -3.73
CA GLU A 21 17.25 5.49 -4.82
C GLU A 21 16.02 6.28 -4.34
N LEU A 22 15.55 5.99 -3.12
CA LEU A 22 14.38 6.63 -2.51
C LEU A 22 14.65 7.00 -1.05
N ASP A 23 14.08 8.12 -0.62
CA ASP A 23 14.02 8.50 0.79
C ASP A 23 13.17 7.53 1.62
N HIS A 24 13.33 7.58 2.95
CA HIS A 24 12.59 6.76 3.92
C HIS A 24 11.07 6.97 3.93
N ALA A 25 10.55 8.03 3.29
CA ALA A 25 9.13 8.35 3.17
C ALA A 25 8.79 8.68 1.71
N VAL A 26 7.84 7.95 1.12
CA VAL A 26 7.57 7.98 -0.32
C VAL A 26 6.07 8.05 -0.61
N ALA A 27 5.69 9.01 -1.46
CA ALA A 27 4.38 9.07 -2.08
C ALA A 27 4.32 8.17 -3.33
N VAL A 28 3.57 7.08 -3.28
CA VAL A 28 3.41 6.13 -4.40
C VAL A 28 2.13 6.45 -5.17
N THR A 29 2.26 6.82 -6.44
CA THR A 29 1.12 7.04 -7.34
C THR A 29 0.76 5.74 -8.06
N LEU A 30 -0.48 5.29 -7.88
CA LEU A 30 -1.08 4.13 -8.54
C LEU A 30 -2.29 4.58 -9.37
N PRO A 31 -2.80 3.77 -10.31
CA PRO A 31 -4.00 4.12 -11.07
C PRO A 31 -5.23 4.46 -10.20
N GLY A 32 -5.36 3.84 -9.03
CA GLY A 32 -6.45 4.02 -8.08
C GLY A 32 -6.24 5.12 -7.04
N GLY A 33 -5.12 5.85 -7.07
CA GLY A 33 -4.82 6.93 -6.14
C GLY A 33 -3.40 6.89 -5.58
N THR A 34 -3.16 7.67 -4.54
CA THR A 34 -1.84 7.81 -3.91
C THR A 34 -1.82 7.14 -2.54
N LEU A 35 -0.73 6.42 -2.25
CA LEU A 35 -0.41 5.89 -0.93
C LEU A 35 0.84 6.60 -0.39
N GLN A 36 0.91 6.80 0.92
CA GLN A 36 2.14 7.17 1.61
C GLN A 36 2.76 5.93 2.24
N ILE A 37 4.03 5.67 1.93
CA ILE A 37 4.80 4.56 2.49
C ILE A 37 5.98 5.13 3.28
N GLU A 38 6.16 4.67 4.50
CA GLU A 38 7.29 5.03 5.36
C GLU A 38 8.00 3.77 5.85
N TRP A 39 9.33 3.79 5.80
CA TRP A 39 10.13 2.68 6.29
C TRP A 39 11.49 3.15 6.83
N ALA A 40 11.71 2.90 8.13
CA ALA A 40 12.94 3.26 8.83
C ALA A 40 14.08 2.23 8.70
N GLY A 41 13.96 1.28 7.76
CA GLY A 41 15.01 0.31 7.44
C GLY A 41 14.87 -1.06 8.10
N LEU A 42 15.92 -1.87 7.99
CA LEU A 42 15.91 -3.27 8.43
C LEU A 42 15.53 -3.42 9.91
N GLY A 43 14.62 -4.36 10.18
CA GLY A 43 14.10 -4.60 11.53
C GLY A 43 12.96 -3.66 11.94
N GLN A 44 12.62 -2.66 11.12
CA GLN A 44 11.49 -1.77 11.34
C GLN A 44 10.29 -2.16 10.47
N PRO A 45 9.05 -1.94 10.95
CA PRO A 45 7.85 -2.18 10.16
C PRO A 45 7.75 -1.19 9.00
N VAL A 46 7.13 -1.63 7.89
CA VAL A 46 6.72 -0.75 6.80
C VAL A 46 5.34 -0.19 7.14
N LEU A 47 5.21 1.13 7.17
CA LEU A 47 3.94 1.80 7.40
C LEU A 47 3.34 2.24 6.06
N MET A 48 2.04 2.02 5.90
CA MET A 48 1.29 2.40 4.71
C MET A 48 0.05 3.18 5.14
N THR A 49 -0.11 4.37 4.58
CA THR A 49 -1.28 5.23 4.79
C THR A 49 -1.98 5.49 3.46
N GLY A 50 -3.29 5.32 3.44
CA GLY A 50 -4.13 5.54 2.26
C GLY A 50 -5.61 5.64 2.64
N PRO A 51 -6.46 6.16 1.74
CA PRO A 51 -7.89 6.26 1.98
C PRO A 51 -8.55 4.87 1.99
N ALA A 52 -9.63 4.75 2.76
CA ALA A 52 -10.56 3.64 2.70
C ALA A 52 -12.00 4.18 2.74
N GLN A 53 -12.90 3.57 1.98
CA GLN A 53 -14.30 3.97 1.92
C GLN A 53 -15.20 2.73 1.97
N VAL A 54 -16.18 2.76 2.87
CA VAL A 54 -17.28 1.79 2.85
C VAL A 54 -18.22 2.16 1.70
N VAL A 55 -18.46 1.21 0.81
CA VAL A 55 -19.34 1.42 -0.36
C VAL A 55 -20.74 0.87 -0.10
N PHE A 56 -20.83 -0.33 0.50
CA PHE A 56 -22.09 -0.96 0.85
C PHE A 56 -21.89 -2.00 1.96
N ASP A 57 -23.00 -2.37 2.60
CA ASP A 57 -23.13 -3.55 3.47
C ASP A 57 -24.18 -4.49 2.88
N GLY A 58 -24.05 -5.80 3.12
CA GLY A 58 -24.96 -6.79 2.53
C GLY A 58 -25.04 -8.12 3.30
N VAL A 59 -26.10 -8.88 3.05
CA VAL A 59 -26.32 -10.23 3.56
C VAL A 59 -26.35 -11.19 2.38
N TRP A 60 -25.51 -12.24 2.41
CA TRP A 60 -25.51 -13.30 1.41
C TRP A 60 -26.19 -14.56 1.96
N PRO A 61 -27.36 -14.98 1.44
CA PRO A 61 -27.98 -16.22 1.87
C PRO A 61 -27.16 -17.42 1.38
N LEU A 62 -26.86 -18.35 2.28
CA LEU A 62 -26.30 -19.65 1.90
C LEU A 62 -27.45 -20.55 1.42
N SER A 63 -27.28 -21.19 0.28
CA SER A 63 -28.14 -22.29 -0.16
C SER A 63 -27.54 -23.62 0.28
N ASP A 64 -28.40 -24.54 0.75
CA ASP A 64 -28.04 -25.92 1.08
C ASP A 64 -27.56 -26.72 -0.14
#